data_AF-A0A5C5GAN2-F1
#
_entry.id   AF-A0A5C5GAN2-F1
#
_cell.length_a   1.000
_cell.length_b   1.000
_cell.length_c   1.000
_cell.angle_alpha   90.00
_cell.angle_beta   90.00
_cell.angle_gamma   90.00
#
_symmetry.space_group_name_H-M   'P 1'
#
loop_
_entity.id
_entity.type
_entity.pdbx_description
1 polymer ?
#
loop_
_entity_poly.entity_id
_entity_poly.type
_entity_poly.pdbx_seq_one_letter_code
_entity_poly.pdbx_strand_id
1 'polypeptide(L)'
;MAGRRREGNRPDRRIWDEDATTIEQRKALCAKVCYVGTANHKLRPGDYGFTPSHNPRPSKSPCDALRAVLIKEASELFQSGIMRGMVSRFEPDGIPKYVWAVDADGEVYEAKAKADQETKYHGYRIGEDEQSVRKYVLEEWKKR
;
A
#
# COMPACT_ATOMS: atom_id res chain seq x y z
N MET A 1 -23.06 -4.73 -20.64
CA MET A 1 -23.38 -3.91 -19.44
C MET A 1 -22.08 -3.37 -18.87
N ALA A 2 -21.63 -2.20 -19.33
CA ALA A 2 -20.38 -1.58 -18.87
C ALA A 2 -20.61 -0.89 -17.51
N GLY A 3 -20.20 -1.54 -16.43
CA GLY A 3 -20.27 -1.00 -15.08
C GLY A 3 -19.30 0.17 -14.88
N ARG A 4 -19.80 1.38 -15.12
CA ARG A 4 -19.36 2.71 -14.65
C ARG A 4 -18.10 2.69 -13.75
N ARG A 5 -16.94 3.00 -14.34
CA ARG A 5 -15.68 3.27 -13.60
C ARG A 5 -15.91 4.40 -12.61
N ARG A 6 -15.88 4.10 -11.31
CA ARG A 6 -15.73 5.12 -10.28
C ARG A 6 -14.25 5.47 -10.21
N GLU A 7 -13.79 6.30 -11.13
CA GLU A 7 -12.53 7.00 -10.96
C GLU A 7 -12.79 8.09 -9.89
N GLY A 8 -12.81 7.63 -8.64
CA GLY A 8 -13.12 8.48 -7.50
C GLY A 8 -12.01 9.52 -7.39
N ASN A 9 -12.34 10.78 -7.70
CA ASN A 9 -11.52 11.95 -7.41
C ASN A 9 -11.32 12.03 -5.88
N ARG A 10 -10.33 11.29 -5.38
CA ARG A 10 -9.93 11.24 -3.98
C ARG A 10 -8.77 12.21 -3.80
N PRO A 11 -9.02 13.47 -3.39
CA PRO A 11 -7.97 14.48 -3.27
C PRO A 11 -6.90 14.07 -2.25
N ASP A 12 -7.23 13.17 -1.32
CA ASP A 12 -6.34 12.60 -0.30
C ASP A 12 -5.46 11.45 -0.80
N ARG A 13 -5.73 10.89 -1.98
CA ARG A 13 -4.97 9.78 -2.58
C ARG A 13 -3.94 10.31 -3.58
N ARG A 14 -3.02 11.12 -3.08
CA ARG A 14 -1.90 11.70 -3.85
C ARG A 14 -0.61 11.52 -3.08
N ILE A 15 0.46 11.27 -3.81
CA ILE A 15 1.80 11.26 -3.26
C ILE A 15 2.17 12.72 -2.95
N TRP A 16 2.71 12.94 -1.77
CA TRP A 16 3.18 14.25 -1.34
C TRP A 16 4.42 14.68 -2.13
N ASP A 17 4.73 15.96 -2.14
CA ASP A 17 5.86 16.50 -2.90
C ASP A 17 7.18 15.85 -2.45
N GLU A 18 8.11 15.70 -3.38
CA GLU A 18 9.36 14.96 -3.17
C GLU A 18 10.17 15.48 -1.97
N ASP A 19 10.25 16.79 -1.84
CA ASP A 19 11.00 17.48 -0.78
C ASP A 19 10.19 17.69 0.51
N ALA A 20 8.92 17.26 0.53
CA ALA A 20 8.04 17.51 1.68
C ALA A 20 8.39 16.64 2.90
N THR A 21 9.17 15.58 2.72
CA THR A 21 9.64 14.72 3.81
C THR A 21 11.16 14.60 3.80
N THR A 22 11.79 14.90 4.94
CA THR A 22 13.23 14.68 5.11
C THR A 22 13.54 13.21 5.35
N ILE A 23 14.81 12.82 5.18
CA ILE A 23 15.27 11.45 5.45
C ILE A 23 15.01 11.06 6.92
N GLU A 24 15.19 12.00 7.86
CA GLU A 24 14.96 11.80 9.28
C GLU A 24 13.48 11.54 9.58
N GLN A 25 12.58 12.32 8.95
CA GLN A 25 11.13 12.10 9.07
C GLN A 25 10.74 10.73 8.51
N ARG A 26 11.30 10.32 7.37
CA ARG A 26 11.04 8.99 6.78
C ARG A 26 11.55 7.85 7.68
N LYS A 27 12.74 7.99 8.26
CA LYS A 27 13.28 7.02 9.25
C LYS A 27 12.41 6.94 10.50
N ALA A 28 12.01 8.08 11.05
CA ALA A 28 11.11 8.15 12.20
C ALA A 28 9.76 7.50 11.88
N LEU A 29 9.24 7.71 10.68
CA LEU A 29 8.00 7.09 10.23
C LEU A 29 8.15 5.56 10.14
N CYS A 30 9.22 5.05 9.50
CA CYS A 30 9.51 3.61 9.46
C CYS A 30 9.58 2.95 10.84
N ALA A 31 10.03 3.68 11.87
CA ALA A 31 10.06 3.18 13.24
C ALA A 31 8.67 3.20 13.92
N LYS A 32 7.78 4.10 13.49
CA LYS A 32 6.43 4.28 14.07
C LYS A 32 5.37 3.35 13.48
N VAL A 33 5.47 3.02 12.18
CA VAL A 33 4.43 2.28 11.47
C VAL A 33 4.86 0.87 11.09
N CYS A 34 3.92 -0.06 11.06
CA CYS A 34 4.20 -1.45 10.69
C CYS A 34 3.20 -1.99 9.67
N TYR A 35 3.70 -2.85 8.78
CA TYR A 35 2.87 -3.62 7.86
C TYR A 35 2.43 -4.90 8.55
N VAL A 36 1.12 -5.05 8.78
CA VAL A 36 0.57 -6.24 9.47
C VAL A 36 -0.09 -7.22 8.49
N GLY A 37 -0.41 -6.76 7.27
CA GLY A 37 -1.19 -7.52 6.29
C GLY A 37 -2.63 -7.82 6.76
N THR A 38 -3.52 -8.22 5.86
CA THR A 38 -4.86 -8.71 6.23
C THR A 38 -5.03 -10.17 5.80
N ALA A 39 -5.59 -11.01 6.68
CA ALA A 39 -6.02 -12.37 6.36
C ALA A 39 -7.08 -12.42 5.24
N ASN A 40 -7.84 -11.34 5.06
CA ASN A 40 -9.00 -11.27 4.17
C ASN A 40 -8.67 -11.27 2.66
N HIS A 41 -7.40 -11.13 2.29
CA HIS A 41 -6.95 -10.96 0.90
C HIS A 41 -5.86 -11.97 0.50
N LYS A 42 -5.67 -13.01 1.33
CA LYS A 42 -4.62 -14.02 1.18
C LYS A 42 -5.26 -15.33 0.75
N LEU A 43 -4.76 -15.92 -0.33
CA LEU A 43 -5.21 -17.22 -0.82
C LEU A 43 -4.90 -18.35 0.17
N ARG A 44 -3.94 -18.13 1.08
CA ARG A 44 -3.52 -19.06 2.14
C ARG A 44 -3.38 -18.35 3.50
N PRO A 45 -4.44 -18.32 4.34
CA PRO A 45 -4.40 -17.71 5.67
C PRO A 45 -3.41 -18.40 6.64
N GLY A 46 -3.13 -19.68 6.42
CA GLY A 46 -2.29 -20.53 7.28
C GLY A 46 -0.83 -20.11 7.34
N ASP A 47 -0.28 -19.56 6.25
CA ASP A 47 1.13 -19.10 6.19
C ASP A 47 1.37 -17.82 7.04
N TYR A 48 0.31 -17.29 7.66
CA TYR A 48 0.33 -16.05 8.44
C TYR A 48 -0.10 -16.26 9.90
N GLY A 49 -0.20 -17.50 10.36
CA GLY A 49 -0.53 -17.82 11.76
C GLY A 49 -1.98 -17.53 12.16
N PHE A 50 -2.88 -17.31 11.19
CA PHE A 50 -4.30 -17.10 11.46
C PHE A 50 -5.03 -18.45 11.49
N THR A 51 -5.52 -18.82 12.67
CA THR A 51 -6.41 -19.98 12.88
C THR A 51 -7.75 -19.45 13.37
N PRO A 52 -8.88 -19.67 12.66
CA PRO A 52 -9.09 -20.52 11.49
C PRO A 52 -8.97 -19.80 10.13
N SER A 53 -8.79 -20.61 9.07
CA SER A 53 -8.69 -20.21 7.65
C SER A 53 -9.95 -19.48 7.16
N HIS A 54 -9.86 -18.18 6.88
CA HIS A 54 -10.95 -17.41 6.26
C HIS A 54 -10.87 -17.45 4.72
N ASN A 55 -11.99 -17.82 4.09
CA ASN A 55 -12.16 -17.84 2.64
C ASN A 55 -12.19 -16.39 2.08
N PRO A 56 -11.40 -16.03 1.06
CA PRO A 56 -11.42 -14.69 0.47
C PRO A 56 -12.75 -14.42 -0.25
N ARG A 57 -13.30 -13.20 -0.11
CA ARG A 57 -14.54 -12.78 -0.77
C ARG A 57 -14.32 -12.62 -2.29
N PRO A 58 -15.24 -13.12 -3.15
CA PRO A 58 -15.10 -13.07 -4.62
C PRO A 58 -15.00 -11.67 -5.25
N SER A 59 -15.42 -10.61 -4.56
CA SER A 59 -15.59 -9.27 -5.12
C SER A 59 -14.43 -8.30 -4.87
N LYS A 60 -13.29 -8.78 -4.37
CA LYS A 60 -12.12 -7.93 -4.09
C LYS A 60 -10.86 -8.55 -4.68
N SER A 61 -10.13 -7.78 -5.49
CA SER A 61 -8.86 -8.17 -6.10
C SER A 61 -7.90 -8.71 -5.02
N PRO A 62 -7.49 -10.00 -5.10
CA PRO A 62 -6.56 -10.59 -4.14
C PRO A 62 -5.20 -9.90 -4.23
N CYS A 63 -4.55 -9.66 -3.09
CA CYS A 63 -3.16 -9.17 -3.07
C CYS A 63 -2.20 -10.19 -3.71
N ASP A 64 -2.57 -11.48 -3.68
CA ASP A 64 -1.78 -12.61 -4.17
C ASP A 64 -2.20 -13.13 -5.56
N ALA A 65 -2.95 -12.35 -6.37
CA ALA A 65 -3.52 -12.85 -7.62
C ALA A 65 -2.48 -13.29 -8.68
N LEU A 66 -1.20 -12.89 -8.54
CA LEU A 66 -0.09 -13.33 -9.41
C LEU A 66 0.98 -14.14 -8.65
N ARG A 67 1.29 -13.81 -7.39
CA ARG A 67 2.16 -14.59 -6.49
C ARG A 67 1.83 -14.26 -5.04
N ALA A 68 2.11 -15.19 -4.11
CA ALA A 68 2.04 -14.90 -2.69
C ALA A 68 3.14 -13.90 -2.31
N VAL A 69 2.76 -12.67 -1.94
CA VAL A 69 3.73 -11.72 -1.37
C VAL A 69 3.88 -12.05 0.11
N LEU A 70 5.02 -12.60 0.50
CA LEU A 70 5.28 -12.95 1.91
C LEU A 70 5.19 -11.68 2.77
N ILE A 71 4.77 -11.82 4.04
CA ILE A 71 4.68 -10.67 4.96
C ILE A 71 6.00 -9.90 5.03
N LYS A 72 7.13 -10.62 4.99
CA LYS A 72 8.47 -10.04 4.99
C LYS A 72 8.68 -9.16 3.76
N GLU A 73 8.38 -9.66 2.58
CA GLU A 73 8.52 -8.90 1.33
C GLU A 73 7.59 -7.68 1.31
N ALA A 74 6.35 -7.85 1.75
CA ALA A 74 5.40 -6.74 1.83
C ALA A 74 5.86 -5.66 2.84
N SER A 75 6.47 -6.07 3.96
CA SER A 75 7.08 -5.14 4.92
C SER A 75 8.29 -4.41 4.33
N GLU A 76 9.15 -5.10 3.58
CA GLU A 76 10.31 -4.51 2.90
C GLU A 76 9.85 -3.50 1.83
N LEU A 77 8.87 -3.86 1.00
CA LEU A 77 8.26 -2.97 0.01
C LEU A 77 7.64 -1.74 0.68
N PHE A 78 6.88 -1.94 1.76
CA PHE A 78 6.26 -0.85 2.52
C PHE A 78 7.30 0.14 3.08
N GLN A 79 8.37 -0.38 3.70
CA GLN A 79 9.46 0.46 4.19
C GLN A 79 10.20 1.19 3.06
N SER A 80 10.40 0.52 1.92
CA SER A 80 11.03 1.14 0.75
C SER A 80 10.21 2.32 0.22
N GLY A 81 8.88 2.19 0.20
CA GLY A 81 7.96 3.27 -0.15
C GLY A 81 8.08 4.47 0.77
N ILE A 82 8.08 4.24 2.08
CA ILE A 82 8.28 5.30 3.09
C ILE A 82 9.63 5.99 2.89
N MET A 83 10.71 5.23 2.71
CA MET A 83 12.06 5.78 2.57
C MET A 83 12.25 6.59 1.29
N ARG A 84 11.51 6.28 0.23
CA ARG A 84 11.43 7.10 -1.00
C ARG A 84 10.46 8.27 -0.87
N GLY A 85 9.78 8.42 0.27
CA GLY A 85 8.79 9.47 0.50
C GLY A 85 7.47 9.25 -0.25
N MET A 86 7.22 8.02 -0.71
CA MET A 86 6.02 7.64 -1.47
C MET A 86 4.81 7.54 -0.54
N VAL A 87 4.43 8.66 0.07
CA VAL A 87 3.46 8.75 1.14
C VAL A 87 2.47 9.87 0.86
N SER A 88 1.23 9.74 1.33
CA SER A 88 0.26 10.82 1.26
C SER A 88 0.58 11.91 2.26
N ARG A 89 0.18 13.16 2.01
CA ARG A 89 0.36 14.27 2.97
C ARG A 89 -0.16 13.92 4.38
N PHE A 90 0.59 14.32 5.39
CA PHE A 90 0.26 14.17 6.81
C PHE A 90 0.72 15.39 7.61
N GLU A 91 0.14 15.55 8.81
CA GLU A 91 0.53 16.61 9.75
C GLU A 91 1.93 16.32 10.36
N PRO A 92 2.67 17.31 10.89
CA PRO A 92 4.04 17.14 11.38
C PRO A 92 4.28 15.99 12.37
N ASP A 93 3.29 15.63 13.18
CA ASP A 93 3.32 14.50 14.12
C ASP A 93 2.38 13.34 13.73
N GLY A 94 1.71 13.48 12.59
CA GLY A 94 0.79 12.50 12.08
C GLY A 94 1.48 11.35 11.37
N ILE A 95 0.65 10.56 10.70
CA ILE A 95 1.08 9.45 9.85
C ILE A 95 0.36 9.57 8.50
N PRO A 96 0.98 9.11 7.40
CA PRO A 96 0.37 9.19 6.09
C PRO A 96 -0.77 8.19 5.97
N LYS A 97 -1.93 8.63 5.52
CA LYS A 97 -3.06 7.72 5.26
C LYS A 97 -2.72 6.61 4.26
N TYR A 98 -1.93 6.94 3.24
CA TYR A 98 -1.50 6.03 2.18
C TYR A 98 0.01 6.00 2.05
N VAL A 99 0.55 4.82 1.76
CA VAL A 99 1.93 4.58 1.35
C VAL A 99 1.90 3.79 0.06
N TRP A 100 2.74 4.15 -0.91
CA TRP A 100 2.86 3.45 -2.18
C TRP A 100 4.25 2.83 -2.32
N ALA A 101 4.32 1.68 -2.98
CA ALA A 101 5.57 1.00 -3.28
C ALA A 101 5.51 0.37 -4.67
N VAL A 102 6.68 0.19 -5.29
CA VAL A 102 6.84 -0.52 -6.55
C VAL A 102 7.87 -1.62 -6.35
N ASP A 103 7.56 -2.84 -6.79
CA ASP A 103 8.51 -3.96 -6.71
C ASP A 103 9.48 -3.97 -7.91
N ALA A 104 10.37 -4.97 -7.94
CA ALA A 104 11.35 -5.12 -9.01
C ALA A 104 10.73 -5.41 -10.38
N ASP A 105 9.50 -5.96 -10.42
CA ASP A 105 8.76 -6.28 -11.64
C ASP A 105 7.92 -5.09 -12.15
N GLY A 106 7.92 -3.96 -11.43
CA GLY A 106 7.12 -2.78 -11.78
C GLY A 106 5.64 -2.92 -11.40
N GLU A 107 5.32 -3.83 -10.48
CA GLU A 107 4.00 -3.94 -9.87
C GLU A 107 3.84 -2.90 -8.76
N VAL A 108 2.66 -2.26 -8.76
CA VAL A 108 2.36 -1.15 -7.85
C VAL A 108 1.53 -1.65 -6.69
N TYR A 109 1.91 -1.22 -5.49
CA TYR A 109 1.23 -1.55 -4.24
C TYR A 109 0.79 -0.28 -3.52
N GLU A 110 -0.42 -0.32 -2.94
CA GLU A 110 -0.92 0.71 -2.04
C GLU A 110 -1.17 0.10 -0.68
N ALA A 111 -0.60 0.71 0.36
CA ALA A 111 -0.84 0.39 1.75
C ALA A 111 -1.61 1.52 2.42
N LYS A 112 -2.61 1.15 3.24
CA LYS A 112 -3.47 2.09 3.95
C LYS A 112 -3.65 1.68 5.40
N ALA A 113 -3.63 2.67 6.29
CA ALA A 113 -4.02 2.52 7.68
C ALA A 113 -5.54 2.55 7.87
N LYS A 114 -6.05 1.78 8.84
CA LYS A 114 -7.45 1.93 9.28
C LYS A 114 -7.53 3.05 10.32
N ALA A 115 -8.69 3.72 10.40
CA ALA A 115 -8.89 4.84 11.32
C ALA A 115 -8.71 4.45 12.81
N ASP A 116 -8.99 3.19 13.16
CA ASP A 116 -8.82 2.63 14.51
C ASP A 116 -7.41 2.04 14.75
N GLN A 117 -6.60 1.93 13.70
CA GLN A 117 -5.29 1.27 13.72
C GLN A 117 -4.30 2.07 12.88
N GLU A 118 -4.17 3.34 13.23
CA GLU A 118 -3.37 4.32 12.50
C GLU A 118 -1.96 3.81 12.19
N THR A 119 -1.27 3.17 13.14
CA THR A 119 0.10 2.68 12.91
C THR A 119 0.20 1.35 12.14
N LYS A 120 -0.93 0.68 11.85
CA LYS A 120 -0.96 -0.63 11.21
C LYS A 120 -1.49 -0.54 9.80
N TYR A 121 -0.65 -0.89 8.84
CA TYR A 121 -0.97 -0.79 7.42
C TYR A 121 -1.31 -2.15 6.84
N HIS A 122 -2.24 -2.10 5.90
CA HIS A 122 -2.59 -3.22 5.04
C HIS A 122 -2.50 -2.78 3.60
N GLY A 123 -1.86 -3.60 2.77
CA GLY A 123 -1.62 -3.27 1.38
C GLY A 123 -2.28 -4.21 0.40
N TYR A 124 -2.50 -3.71 -0.80
CA TYR A 124 -2.97 -4.46 -1.94
C TYR A 124 -2.27 -4.00 -3.22
N ARG A 125 -2.17 -4.93 -4.18
CA ARG A 125 -1.68 -4.62 -5.53
C ARG A 125 -2.73 -3.78 -6.25
N ILE A 126 -2.29 -2.70 -6.89
CA ILE A 126 -3.12 -1.90 -7.79
C ILE A 126 -3.21 -2.66 -9.12
N GLY A 127 -4.40 -3.15 -9.43
CA GLY A 127 -4.66 -3.97 -10.62
C GLY A 127 -4.76 -3.15 -11.91
N GLU A 128 -5.00 -3.86 -13.02
CA GLU A 128 -5.21 -3.26 -14.34
C GLU A 128 -6.51 -2.45 -14.43
N ASP A 129 -7.41 -2.59 -13.45
CA ASP A 129 -8.63 -1.80 -13.33
C ASP A 129 -8.36 -0.35 -12.90
N GLU A 130 -7.19 -0.07 -12.30
CA GLU A 130 -6.77 1.24 -11.79
C GLU A 130 -5.51 1.77 -12.51
N GLN A 131 -5.47 1.68 -13.86
CA GLN A 131 -4.29 2.04 -14.66
C GLN A 131 -3.79 3.48 -14.45
N SER A 132 -4.69 4.44 -14.23
CA SER A 132 -4.34 5.84 -14.01
C SER A 132 -3.51 6.01 -12.75
N VAL A 133 -3.89 5.35 -11.66
CA VAL A 133 -3.16 5.35 -10.40
C VAL A 133 -1.84 4.59 -10.54
N ARG A 134 -1.85 3.43 -11.21
CA ARG A 134 -0.62 2.66 -11.47
C ARG A 134 0.41 3.51 -12.22
N LYS A 135 0.00 4.17 -13.31
CA LYS A 135 0.87 5.04 -14.11
C LYS A 135 1.41 6.20 -13.28
N TYR A 136 0.55 6.88 -12.53
CA TYR A 136 0.95 7.97 -11.64
C TYR A 136 2.00 7.54 -10.61
N VAL A 137 1.79 6.43 -9.91
CA VAL A 137 2.75 5.93 -8.92
C VAL A 137 4.07 5.53 -9.57
N LEU A 138 4.05 4.89 -10.75
CA LEU A 138 5.27 4.53 -11.48
C LEU A 138 6.07 5.77 -11.93
N GLU A 139 5.38 6.83 -12.38
CA GLU A 139 6.03 8.08 -12.77
C GLU A 139 6.68 8.76 -11.57
N GLU A 140 5.99 8.84 -10.43
CA GLU A 140 6.56 9.39 -9.19
C GLU A 140 7.70 8.53 -8.63
N TRP A 141 7.59 7.20 -8.72
CA TRP A 141 8.64 6.28 -8.29
C TRP A 141 9.93 6.45 -9.08
N LYS A 142 9.84 6.76 -10.38
CA LYS A 142 11.01 6.97 -11.25
C LYS A 142 11.71 8.32 -11.04
N LYS A 143 10.97 9.31 -10.52
CA LYS A 143 11.54 10.64 -10.22
C LYS A 143 12.43 10.64 -8.98
N ARG A 144 12.23 9.67 -8.07
CA ARG A 144 12.83 9.56 -6.74
C ARG A 144 13.90 8.48 -6.65
#